data_AF-A0A1B7MMA5-F1
#
_entry.id   AF-A0A1B7MMA5-F1
#
_cell.length_a   1.000
_cell.length_b   1.000
_cell.length_c   1.000
_cell.angle_alpha   90.00
_cell.angle_beta   90.00
_cell.angle_gamma   90.00
#
_symmetry.space_group_name_H-M   'P 1'
#
loop_
_entity.id
_entity.type
_entity.pdbx_description
1 polymer ?
#
loop_
_entity_poly.entity_id
_entity_poly.type
_entity_poly.pdbx_seq_one_letter_code
_entity_poly.pdbx_strand_id
1 'polypeptide(L)'
;MHRALFVLEVLLEIFAYLCPRLSDSSFNSPKWLAALARTCKTFHESAMNLLWEDLDGIKPLLGCVARLRPLIYRYDRGVGLQDVEPLFEHEARQFLRHAARVRSPRILSDFSEYFHLLTAIPIETCQFPRLLALEYSVSGTLRHLPFFLPLTPRRCVLPVIHPDLKYCHGLENLSLWSSTDSADELSLLSKTICSCK
;
A
#
# COMPACT_ATOMS: atom_id res chain seq x y z
N MET A 1 22.84 -15.56 20.18
CA MET A 1 21.89 -14.43 20.29
C MET A 1 21.26 -14.43 21.66
N HIS A 2 21.07 -13.26 22.27
CA HIS A 2 20.44 -13.14 23.58
C HIS A 2 18.97 -13.58 23.55
N ARG A 3 18.48 -14.25 24.61
CA ARG A 3 17.10 -14.81 24.66
C ARG A 3 16.01 -13.74 24.49
N ALA A 4 16.26 -12.51 24.95
CA ALA A 4 15.33 -11.40 24.80
C ALA A 4 15.02 -11.06 23.33
N LEU A 5 15.94 -11.35 22.40
CA LEU A 5 15.75 -11.09 20.97
C LEU A 5 14.82 -12.10 20.28
N PHE A 6 14.26 -13.06 21.02
CA PHE A 6 13.22 -13.97 20.52
C PHE A 6 11.81 -13.53 20.94
N VAL A 7 11.70 -12.53 21.82
CA VAL A 7 10.43 -11.95 22.24
C VAL A 7 10.05 -10.89 21.20
N LEU A 8 8.91 -11.09 20.52
CA LEU A 8 8.49 -10.25 19.40
C LEU A 8 8.30 -8.80 19.83
N GLU A 9 7.74 -8.58 21.01
CA GLU A 9 7.49 -7.28 21.62
C GLU A 9 8.80 -6.52 21.84
N VAL A 10 9.84 -7.21 22.34
CA VAL A 10 11.16 -6.62 22.53
C VAL A 10 11.78 -6.24 21.18
N LEU A 11 11.62 -7.08 20.15
CA LEU A 11 12.11 -6.75 18.81
C LEU A 11 11.41 -5.54 18.21
N LEU A 12 10.07 -5.48 18.33
CA LEU A 12 9.28 -4.36 17.83
C LEU A 12 9.64 -3.07 18.58
N GLU A 13 9.90 -3.13 19.89
CA GLU A 13 10.34 -1.98 20.68
C GLU A 13 11.73 -1.50 20.25
N ILE A 14 12.67 -2.42 20.00
CA ILE A 14 13.99 -2.07 19.44
C ILE A 14 13.82 -1.41 18.08
N PHE A 15 12.98 -1.95 17.20
CA PHE A 15 12.74 -1.39 15.87
C PHE A 15 12.08 0.00 15.95
N ALA A 16 11.13 0.18 16.87
CA ALA A 16 10.50 1.47 17.13
C ALA A 16 11.51 2.49 17.65
N TYR A 17 12.43 2.09 18.53
CA TYR A 17 13.51 2.97 19.02
C TYR A 17 14.49 3.38 17.91
N LEU A 18 14.80 2.46 16.99
CA LEU A 18 15.64 2.72 15.82
C LEU A 18 14.93 3.53 14.73
N CYS A 19 13.60 3.67 14.84
CA CYS A 19 12.77 4.48 13.97
C CYS A 19 12.44 5.78 14.71
N PRO A 20 13.31 6.80 14.71
CA PRO A 20 12.92 8.12 15.20
C PRO A 20 11.66 8.50 14.44
N ARG A 21 10.56 8.68 15.17
CA ARG A 21 9.20 8.89 14.63
C ARG A 21 9.31 9.72 13.36
N LEU A 22 8.92 9.12 12.24
CA LEU A 22 8.96 9.68 10.89
C LEU A 22 8.04 10.91 10.84
N SER A 23 8.48 12.01 11.43
CA SER A 23 7.79 13.30 11.43
C SER A 23 8.21 14.18 10.25
N ASP A 24 9.18 13.74 9.44
CA ASP A 24 9.55 14.40 8.20
C ASP A 24 9.56 13.39 7.05
N SER A 25 8.45 13.38 6.30
CA SER A 25 8.31 13.44 4.83
C SER A 25 9.42 12.95 3.86
N SER A 26 10.40 12.16 4.30
CA SER A 26 11.48 11.61 3.49
C SER A 26 11.23 10.10 3.31
N PHE A 27 10.42 9.82 2.29
CA PHE A 27 9.85 8.55 1.84
C PHE A 27 10.84 7.48 1.34
N ASN A 28 11.92 7.23 2.09
CA ASN A 28 12.76 6.07 1.86
C ASN A 28 12.36 4.98 2.85
N SER A 29 11.90 3.83 2.34
CA SER A 29 11.81 2.62 3.15
C SER A 29 13.15 2.44 3.88
N PRO A 30 13.16 2.26 5.21
CA PRO A 30 14.39 2.43 5.95
C PRO A 30 15.42 1.39 5.52
N LYS A 31 16.53 1.82 4.91
CA LYS A 31 17.63 0.94 4.46
C LYS A 31 18.10 0.00 5.58
N TRP A 32 17.95 0.43 6.83
CA TRP A 32 18.24 -0.37 8.02
C TRP A 32 17.27 -1.54 8.23
N LEU A 33 15.97 -1.41 7.93
CA LEU A 33 15.03 -2.54 7.99
C LEU A 33 15.40 -3.62 6.98
N ALA A 34 15.78 -3.21 5.76
CA ALA A 34 16.30 -4.14 4.76
C ALA A 34 17.64 -4.77 5.19
N ALA A 35 18.48 -4.05 5.93
CA ALA A 35 19.69 -4.60 6.53
C ALA A 35 19.35 -5.64 7.62
N LEU A 36 18.46 -5.31 8.57
CA LEU A 36 18.00 -6.20 9.64
C LEU A 36 17.31 -7.45 9.11
N ALA A 37 16.48 -7.33 8.08
CA ALA A 37 15.84 -8.48 7.44
C ALA A 37 16.86 -9.47 6.85
N ARG A 38 18.09 -9.01 6.56
CA ARG A 38 19.19 -9.82 6.02
C ARG A 38 20.18 -10.30 7.08
N THR A 39 20.16 -9.78 8.31
CA THR A 39 21.14 -10.18 9.34
C THR A 39 20.88 -11.59 9.86
N CYS A 40 19.62 -11.92 10.18
CA CYS A 40 19.28 -13.23 10.72
C CYS A 40 17.81 -13.62 10.50
N LYS A 41 17.52 -14.92 10.60
CA LYS A 41 16.16 -15.48 10.46
C LYS A 41 15.19 -14.93 11.51
N THR A 42 15.66 -14.68 12.73
CA THR A 42 14.84 -14.16 13.83
C THR A 42 14.29 -12.76 13.51
N PHE A 43 15.09 -11.91 12.87
CA PHE A 43 14.68 -10.55 12.53
C PHE A 43 13.96 -10.49 11.18
N HIS A 44 14.17 -11.48 10.31
CA HIS A 44 13.68 -11.49 8.95
C HIS A 44 12.20 -11.14 8.83
N GLU A 45 11.33 -11.91 9.50
CA GLU A 45 9.88 -11.72 9.34
C GLU A 45 9.39 -10.39 9.89
N SER A 46 9.85 -10.01 11.09
CA SER A 46 9.44 -8.75 11.73
C SER A 46 9.96 -7.53 10.97
N ALA A 47 11.22 -7.54 10.54
CA ALA A 47 11.80 -6.46 9.78
C ALA A 47 11.18 -6.33 8.38
N MET A 48 10.85 -7.46 7.72
CA MET A 48 10.12 -7.44 6.45
C MET A 48 8.69 -6.92 6.62
N ASN A 49 7.99 -7.27 7.70
CA ASN A 49 6.66 -6.73 7.94
C ASN A 49 6.70 -5.21 8.07
N LEU A 50 7.63 -4.66 8.87
CA LEU A 50 7.79 -3.21 9.01
C LEU A 50 8.27 -2.53 7.73
N LEU A 51 9.16 -3.17 6.96
CA LEU A 51 9.71 -2.60 5.73
C LEU A 51 8.63 -2.32 4.69
N TRP A 52 7.61 -3.18 4.63
CA TRP A 52 6.51 -3.11 3.66
C TRP A 52 5.23 -2.54 4.26
N GLU A 53 5.18 -2.25 5.56
CA GLU A 53 3.96 -1.83 6.27
C GLU A 53 3.37 -0.55 5.68
N ASP A 54 4.21 0.48 5.56
CA ASP A 54 3.87 1.78 5.00
C ASP A 54 4.55 1.90 3.62
N LEU A 55 3.73 2.00 2.58
CA LEU A 55 4.20 1.96 1.20
C LEU A 55 3.76 3.21 0.45
N ASP A 56 4.70 3.90 -0.20
CA ASP A 56 4.39 5.02 -1.09
C ASP A 56 4.34 4.54 -2.54
N GLY A 57 3.12 4.47 -3.08
CA GLY A 57 2.80 3.92 -4.39
C GLY A 57 2.98 2.40 -4.49
N ILE A 58 2.80 1.86 -5.69
CA ILE A 58 3.04 0.43 -5.97
C ILE A 58 4.43 0.16 -6.55
N LYS A 59 5.20 1.20 -6.86
CA LYS A 59 6.55 1.09 -7.46
C LYS A 59 7.48 0.16 -6.68
N PRO A 60 7.58 0.21 -5.35
CA PRO A 60 8.53 -0.65 -4.65
C PRO A 60 8.18 -2.14 -4.76
N LEU A 61 6.88 -2.48 -4.80
CA LEU A 61 6.41 -3.86 -5.01
C LEU A 61 6.71 -4.34 -6.44
N LEU A 62 6.44 -3.51 -7.44
CA LEU A 62 6.76 -3.82 -8.83
C LEU A 62 8.28 -3.91 -9.03
N GLY A 63 9.07 -3.17 -8.25
CA GLY A 63 10.53 -3.22 -8.25
C GLY A 63 11.10 -4.56 -7.80
N CYS A 64 10.31 -5.40 -7.13
CA CYS A 64 10.68 -6.77 -6.82
C CYS A 64 10.65 -7.68 -8.06
N VAL A 65 9.86 -7.34 -9.08
CA VAL A 65 9.77 -8.09 -10.33
C VAL A 65 10.99 -7.80 -11.18
N ALA A 66 11.81 -8.83 -11.43
CA ALA A 66 13.12 -8.67 -12.07
C ALA A 66 13.05 -7.98 -13.44
N ARG A 67 12.03 -8.31 -14.24
CA ARG A 67 11.77 -7.71 -15.57
C ARG A 67 11.42 -6.24 -15.49
N LEU A 68 10.63 -5.83 -14.50
CA LEU A 68 10.17 -4.45 -14.34
C LEU A 68 11.18 -3.56 -13.63
N ARG A 69 12.10 -4.15 -12.87
CA ARG A 69 13.08 -3.41 -12.07
C ARG A 69 13.89 -2.38 -12.88
N PRO A 70 14.41 -2.68 -14.09
CA PRO A 70 15.07 -1.66 -14.91
C PRO A 70 14.12 -0.55 -15.35
N LEU A 71 12.84 -0.82 -15.57
CA LEU A 71 11.87 0.17 -16.02
C LEU A 71 11.46 1.13 -14.89
N ILE A 72 11.32 0.61 -13.67
CA ILE A 72 10.88 1.38 -12.50
C ILE A 72 11.98 2.30 -11.98
N TYR A 73 13.24 1.86 -12.03
CA TYR A 73 14.38 2.58 -11.45
C TYR A 73 15.29 3.23 -12.49
N ARG A 74 15.00 3.12 -13.78
CA ARG A 74 15.66 3.95 -14.79
C ARG A 74 15.06 5.35 -14.74
N TYR A 75 15.94 6.34 -14.62
CA TYR A 75 15.62 7.76 -14.61
C TYR A 75 15.15 8.32 -15.97
N ASP A 76 14.96 7.46 -16.96
CA ASP A 76 14.70 7.91 -18.33
C ASP A 76 13.22 8.24 -18.48
N ARG A 77 12.94 9.54 -18.40
CA ARG A 77 11.63 10.18 -18.19
C ARG A 77 10.67 10.05 -19.39
N GLY A 78 10.84 9.04 -20.24
CA GLY A 78 10.15 8.92 -21.53
C GLY A 78 9.84 7.50 -22.00
N VAL A 79 10.26 6.45 -21.29
CA VAL A 79 9.81 5.09 -21.63
C VAL A 79 8.42 4.90 -21.03
N GLY A 80 7.39 5.24 -21.80
CA GLY A 80 6.01 5.00 -21.43
C GLY A 80 5.79 3.52 -21.14
N LEU A 81 5.30 3.20 -19.95
CA LEU A 81 5.01 1.81 -19.57
C LEU A 81 3.79 1.23 -20.31
N GLN A 82 3.13 2.01 -21.16
CA GLN A 82 1.90 1.58 -21.87
C GLN A 82 2.11 0.35 -22.76
N ASP A 83 3.33 0.13 -23.26
CA ASP A 83 3.67 -1.03 -24.10
C ASP A 83 4.22 -2.23 -23.29
N VAL A 84 4.23 -2.13 -21.96
CA VAL A 84 4.77 -3.20 -21.11
C VAL A 84 3.70 -4.25 -20.88
N GLU A 85 4.02 -5.49 -21.23
CA GLU A 85 3.15 -6.63 -20.96
C GLU A 85 2.81 -6.72 -19.45
N PRO A 86 1.53 -7.02 -19.11
CA PRO A 86 1.11 -7.28 -17.74
C PRO A 86 1.97 -8.32 -17.02
N LEU A 87 1.83 -8.39 -15.70
CA LEU A 87 2.59 -9.35 -14.90
C LEU A 87 2.28 -10.79 -15.32
N PHE A 88 3.32 -11.61 -15.53
CA PHE A 88 3.15 -13.05 -15.62
C PHE A 88 2.70 -13.62 -14.28
N GLU A 89 2.08 -14.80 -14.28
CA GLU A 89 1.56 -15.44 -13.07
C GLU A 89 2.62 -15.61 -11.96
N HIS A 90 3.85 -15.93 -12.33
CA HIS A 90 4.96 -16.06 -11.38
C HIS A 90 5.46 -14.70 -10.84
N GLU A 91 5.40 -13.65 -11.64
CA GLU A 91 5.73 -12.28 -11.23
C GLU A 91 4.64 -11.73 -10.30
N ALA A 92 3.38 -11.99 -10.62
CA ALA A 92 2.23 -11.68 -9.77
C ALA A 92 2.36 -12.33 -8.39
N ARG A 93 2.78 -13.61 -8.31
CA ARG A 93 3.07 -14.25 -7.01
C ARG A 93 4.16 -13.53 -6.22
N GLN A 94 5.21 -13.06 -6.89
CA GLN A 94 6.29 -12.32 -6.23
C GLN A 94 5.80 -10.96 -5.70
N PHE A 95 4.99 -10.26 -6.50
CA PHE A 95 4.31 -9.02 -6.09
C PHE A 95 3.43 -9.27 -4.86
N LEU A 96 2.54 -10.27 -4.92
CA LEU A 96 1.58 -10.59 -3.87
C LEU A 96 2.25 -11.01 -2.56
N ARG A 97 3.42 -11.68 -2.62
CA ARG A 97 4.20 -12.06 -1.42
C ARG A 97 4.58 -10.86 -0.56
N HIS A 98 4.88 -9.73 -1.18
CA HIS A 98 5.22 -8.50 -0.48
C HIS A 98 3.97 -7.63 -0.21
N ALA A 99 3.03 -7.60 -1.15
CA ALA A 99 1.75 -6.89 -0.98
C ALA A 99 0.97 -7.37 0.25
N ALA A 100 1.04 -8.66 0.59
CA ALA A 100 0.42 -9.23 1.79
C ALA A 100 0.92 -8.64 3.13
N ARG A 101 2.05 -7.91 3.13
CA ARG A 101 2.62 -7.27 4.32
C ARG A 101 2.21 -5.80 4.45
N VAL A 102 1.70 -5.21 3.39
CA VAL A 102 1.32 -3.79 3.34
C VAL A 102 0.08 -3.56 4.18
N ARG A 103 0.11 -2.49 4.97
CA ARG A 103 -1.00 -2.08 5.85
C ARG A 103 -1.48 -0.66 5.55
N SER A 104 -0.59 0.23 5.14
CA SER A 104 -0.92 1.64 4.87
C SER A 104 -0.28 2.12 3.56
N PRO A 105 -0.78 1.69 2.38
CA PRO A 105 -0.32 2.24 1.13
C PRO A 105 -0.88 3.66 0.92
N ARG A 106 -0.02 4.51 0.39
CA ARG A 106 -0.34 5.86 -0.09
C ARG A 106 -0.21 5.86 -1.60
N ILE A 107 -1.32 5.96 -2.30
CA ILE A 107 -1.39 5.93 -3.76
C ILE A 107 -1.67 7.35 -4.25
N LEU A 108 -0.60 8.06 -4.60
CA LEU A 108 -0.67 9.39 -5.19
C LEU A 108 -0.75 9.33 -6.73
N SER A 109 -1.14 10.44 -7.37
CA SER A 109 -1.36 10.58 -8.82
C SER A 109 -0.24 10.02 -9.70
N ASP A 110 1.00 10.15 -9.23
CA ASP A 110 2.23 9.83 -9.95
C ASP A 110 2.45 8.31 -10.14
N PHE A 111 1.55 7.49 -9.58
CA PHE A 111 1.60 6.03 -9.65
C PHE A 111 0.51 5.40 -10.52
N SER A 112 -0.34 6.22 -11.14
CA SER A 112 -1.45 5.75 -12.00
C SER A 112 -0.97 4.92 -13.20
N GLU A 113 0.19 5.27 -13.76
CA GLU A 113 0.76 4.61 -14.94
C GLU A 113 1.10 3.14 -14.73
N TYR A 114 1.22 2.65 -13.49
CA TYR A 114 1.64 1.27 -13.21
C TYR A 114 0.49 0.28 -13.04
N PHE A 115 -0.75 0.76 -12.87
CA PHE A 115 -1.87 -0.12 -12.54
C PHE A 115 -2.28 -1.05 -13.67
N HIS A 116 -1.99 -0.71 -14.93
CA HIS A 116 -2.24 -1.60 -16.06
C HIS A 116 -1.45 -2.92 -15.94
N LEU A 117 -0.29 -2.91 -15.27
CA LEU A 117 0.52 -4.11 -15.03
C LEU A 117 -0.18 -5.11 -14.10
N LEU A 118 -1.08 -4.62 -13.23
CA LEU A 118 -1.81 -5.44 -12.27
C LEU A 118 -3.07 -6.09 -12.86
N THR A 119 -3.42 -5.79 -14.11
CA THR A 119 -4.62 -6.35 -14.78
C THR A 119 -4.57 -7.86 -14.93
N ALA A 120 -3.38 -8.47 -14.94
CA ALA A 120 -3.21 -9.92 -14.96
C ALA A 120 -3.46 -10.60 -13.60
N ILE A 121 -3.57 -9.82 -12.51
CA ILE A 121 -3.87 -10.37 -11.19
C ILE A 121 -5.39 -10.46 -11.05
N PRO A 122 -5.95 -11.67 -10.78
CA PRO A 122 -7.38 -11.84 -10.60
C PRO A 122 -7.88 -10.93 -9.46
N ILE A 123 -8.85 -10.06 -9.79
CA ILE A 123 -9.43 -9.06 -8.87
C ILE A 123 -10.17 -9.74 -7.72
N GLU A 124 -10.57 -11.01 -7.92
CA GLU A 124 -11.21 -11.84 -6.90
C GLU A 124 -10.30 -12.13 -5.71
N THR A 125 -8.98 -11.98 -5.87
CA THR A 125 -8.01 -12.16 -4.79
C THR A 125 -7.67 -10.83 -4.14
N CYS A 126 -7.91 -10.72 -2.83
CA CYS A 126 -7.47 -9.53 -2.10
C CYS A 126 -5.95 -9.43 -2.16
N GLN A 127 -5.44 -8.39 -2.84
CA GLN A 127 -4.00 -8.18 -3.02
C GLN A 127 -3.32 -7.70 -1.74
N PHE A 128 -4.10 -7.15 -0.81
CA PHE A 128 -3.64 -6.53 0.44
C PHE A 128 -4.41 -7.09 1.65
N PRO A 129 -4.21 -8.38 2.02
CA PRO A 129 -4.91 -9.07 3.10
C PRO A 129 -4.82 -8.39 4.48
N ARG A 130 -3.87 -7.48 4.68
CA ARG A 130 -3.59 -6.81 5.96
C ARG A 130 -3.80 -5.29 5.89
N LEU A 131 -4.50 -4.81 4.87
CA LEU A 131 -4.76 -3.39 4.68
C LEU A 131 -5.54 -2.83 5.88
N LEU A 132 -4.98 -1.81 6.54
CA LEU A 132 -5.58 -1.12 7.68
C LEU A 132 -5.93 0.33 7.36
N ALA A 133 -5.08 1.00 6.59
CA ALA A 133 -5.29 2.35 6.12
C ALA A 133 -5.08 2.38 4.60
N LEU A 134 -5.80 3.24 3.89
CA LEU A 134 -5.56 3.52 2.48
C LEU A 134 -5.62 5.03 2.28
N GLU A 135 -4.56 5.62 1.75
CA GLU A 135 -4.58 6.99 1.26
C GLU A 135 -4.52 6.91 -0.25
N TYR A 136 -5.59 7.32 -0.93
CA TYR A 136 -5.69 7.21 -2.37
C TYR A 136 -6.05 8.57 -2.92
N SER A 137 -5.17 9.13 -3.76
CA SER A 137 -5.35 10.41 -4.42
C SER A 137 -4.81 10.37 -5.83
N VAL A 138 -5.51 9.60 -6.67
CA VAL A 138 -5.29 9.61 -8.11
C VAL A 138 -6.39 10.46 -8.73
N SER A 139 -5.99 11.51 -9.45
CA SER A 139 -6.90 12.31 -10.27
C SER A 139 -7.46 11.46 -11.41
N GLY A 140 -8.78 11.28 -11.48
CA GLY A 140 -9.44 10.56 -12.58
C GLY A 140 -10.38 9.45 -12.09
N THR A 141 -10.58 8.44 -12.93
CA THR A 141 -11.50 7.34 -12.62
C THR A 141 -10.89 6.40 -11.58
N LEU A 142 -11.60 6.14 -10.48
CA LEU A 142 -11.26 5.22 -9.39
C LEU A 142 -11.25 3.72 -9.79
N ARG A 143 -10.95 3.42 -11.07
CA ARG A 143 -10.93 2.07 -11.67
C ARG A 143 -9.97 1.11 -10.97
N HIS A 144 -8.98 1.63 -10.25
CA HIS A 144 -7.96 0.85 -9.56
C HIS A 144 -8.24 0.69 -8.07
N LEU A 145 -9.26 1.40 -7.55
CA LEU A 145 -9.70 1.28 -6.17
C LEU A 145 -10.12 -0.16 -5.81
N PRO A 146 -10.76 -0.96 -6.69
CA PRO A 146 -11.09 -2.36 -6.41
C PRO A 146 -9.89 -3.25 -6.07
N PHE A 147 -8.66 -2.90 -6.49
CA PHE A 147 -7.46 -3.65 -6.08
C PHE A 147 -7.19 -3.56 -4.57
N PHE A 148 -7.74 -2.55 -3.91
CA PHE A 148 -7.56 -2.29 -2.49
C PHE A 148 -8.83 -2.61 -1.65
N LEU A 149 -10.00 -2.81 -2.28
CA LEU A 149 -11.29 -2.74 -1.58
C LEU A 149 -12.13 -4.02 -1.34
N PRO A 150 -11.68 -5.27 -1.50
CA PRO A 150 -12.45 -6.39 -0.95
C PRO A 150 -12.22 -6.60 0.56
N LEU A 151 -11.31 -5.86 1.21
CA LEU A 151 -11.06 -5.96 2.64
C LEU A 151 -11.15 -4.61 3.32
N THR A 152 -11.90 -4.62 4.43
CA THR A 152 -12.24 -3.54 5.36
C THR A 152 -11.02 -2.70 5.76
N PRO A 153 -10.65 -1.66 5.01
CA PRO A 153 -9.65 -0.74 5.51
C PRO A 153 -10.32 -0.01 6.67
N ARG A 154 -9.68 0.02 7.84
CA ARG A 154 -10.21 0.77 8.98
C ARG A 154 -10.20 2.26 8.69
N ARG A 155 -9.23 2.73 7.90
CA ARG A 155 -9.08 4.14 7.54
C ARG A 155 -8.96 4.29 6.03
N CYS A 156 -9.70 5.22 5.45
CA CYS A 156 -9.60 5.53 4.03
C CYS A 156 -9.57 7.06 3.83
N VAL A 157 -8.64 7.54 3.01
CA VAL A 157 -8.53 8.94 2.57
C VAL A 157 -8.72 8.96 1.06
N LEU A 158 -9.76 9.62 0.56
CA LEU A 158 -10.11 9.65 -0.87
C LEU A 158 -10.30 11.08 -1.36
N PRO A 159 -10.09 11.39 -2.65
CA PRO A 159 -10.43 12.69 -3.20
C PRO A 159 -11.94 12.90 -3.29
N VAL A 160 -12.70 11.83 -3.59
CA VAL A 160 -14.15 11.85 -3.84
C VAL A 160 -14.78 10.52 -3.37
N ILE A 161 -16.05 10.56 -2.96
CA ILE A 161 -16.83 9.37 -2.56
C ILE A 161 -17.09 8.47 -3.78
N HIS A 162 -16.83 7.17 -3.62
CA HIS A 162 -17.07 6.18 -4.68
C HIS A 162 -18.20 5.21 -4.32
N PRO A 163 -19.08 4.81 -5.26
CA PRO A 163 -20.12 3.83 -5.01
C PRO A 163 -19.58 2.46 -4.54
N ASP A 164 -18.37 2.07 -4.93
CA ASP A 164 -17.78 0.79 -4.51
C ASP A 164 -17.38 0.76 -3.03
N LEU A 165 -17.43 1.90 -2.32
CA LEU A 165 -17.23 1.91 -0.87
C LEU A 165 -18.31 1.12 -0.13
N LYS A 166 -19.47 0.86 -0.76
CA LYS A 166 -20.53 0.01 -0.20
C LYS A 166 -20.07 -1.42 0.13
N TYR A 167 -18.94 -1.86 -0.42
CA TYR A 167 -18.35 -3.18 -0.13
C TYR A 167 -17.40 -3.19 1.08
N CYS A 168 -17.18 -2.05 1.74
CA CYS A 168 -16.23 -1.89 2.84
C CYS A 168 -16.88 -2.07 4.22
N HIS A 169 -17.21 -3.30 4.62
CA HIS A 169 -17.95 -3.61 5.86
C HIS A 169 -17.24 -3.33 7.22
N GLY A 170 -16.10 -2.63 7.23
CA GLY A 170 -15.31 -2.37 8.44
C GLY A 170 -14.53 -1.06 8.39
N LEU A 171 -15.05 -0.10 7.63
CA LEU A 171 -14.52 1.25 7.54
C LEU A 171 -14.84 2.02 8.83
N GLU A 172 -13.81 2.29 9.65
CA GLU A 172 -13.94 3.03 10.91
C GLU A 172 -13.82 4.54 10.70
N ASN A 173 -13.03 4.96 9.71
CA ASN A 173 -12.74 6.36 9.42
C ASN A 173 -12.63 6.59 7.91
N LEU A 174 -13.43 7.50 7.38
CA LEU A 174 -13.35 7.97 6.00
C LEU A 174 -13.11 9.48 6.03
N SER A 175 -12.04 9.91 5.36
CA SER A 175 -11.71 11.32 5.19
C SER A 175 -11.63 11.66 3.71
N LEU A 176 -12.07 12.86 3.35
CA LEU A 176 -11.94 13.38 1.99
C LEU A 176 -10.80 14.40 1.95
N TRP A 177 -10.06 14.44 0.84
CA TRP A 177 -9.05 15.47 0.58
C TRP A 177 -9.63 16.76 0.01
N SER A 178 -10.92 16.80 -0.33
CA SER A 178 -11.61 17.96 -0.88
C SER A 178 -11.47 19.20 0.01
N SER A 179 -11.03 20.31 -0.60
CA SER A 179 -10.92 21.63 0.03
C SER A 179 -12.20 22.46 -0.11
N THR A 180 -13.28 21.88 -0.65
CA THR A 180 -14.55 22.57 -0.87
C THR A 180 -15.65 21.78 -0.19
N ASP A 181 -15.83 22.06 1.11
CA ASP A 181 -16.91 21.53 1.95
C ASP A 181 -18.28 21.97 1.42
N SER A 182 -18.75 21.31 0.38
CA SER A 182 -20.16 21.32 0.02
C SER A 182 -20.93 20.52 1.07
N ALA A 183 -21.98 21.11 1.63
CA ALA A 183 -22.84 20.44 2.61
C ALA A 183 -23.44 19.11 2.09
N ASP A 184 -23.53 18.94 0.77
CA ASP A 184 -23.99 17.72 0.12
C ASP A 184 -22.98 16.57 0.23
N GLU A 185 -21.67 16.85 0.21
CA GLU A 185 -20.62 15.82 0.32
C GLU A 185 -20.56 15.23 1.73
N LEU A 186 -20.70 16.07 2.76
CA LEU A 186 -20.76 15.63 4.16
C LEU A 186 -21.96 14.72 4.43
N SER A 187 -23.10 15.02 3.80
CA SER A 187 -24.32 14.20 3.90
C SER A 187 -24.14 12.85 3.20
N LEU A 188 -23.47 12.81 2.06
CA LEU A 188 -23.13 11.57 1.36
C LEU A 188 -22.12 10.73 2.15
N LEU A 189 -21.09 11.35 2.74
CA LEU A 189 -20.12 10.66 3.60
C LEU A 189 -20.79 9.96 4.77
N SER A 190 -21.65 10.68 5.50
CA SER A 190 -22.38 10.12 6.63
C SER A 190 -23.21 8.92 6.21
N LYS A 191 -23.92 9.00 5.07
CA LYS A 191 -24.69 7.88 4.52
C LYS A 191 -23.80 6.70 4.13
N THR A 192 -22.67 6.93 3.48
CA THR A 192 -21.74 5.87 3.07
C THR A 192 -21.16 5.17 4.29
N ILE A 193 -20.67 5.90 5.30
CA ILE A 193 -20.14 5.32 6.55
C ILE A 193 -21.23 4.51 7.26
N CYS A 194 -22.47 5.01 7.33
CA CYS A 194 -23.57 4.28 7.95
C CYS A 194 -23.97 3.02 7.17
N SER A 195 -23.91 3.03 5.83
CA SER A 195 -24.22 1.84 5.01
C SER A 195 -23.14 0.74 5.08
N CYS A 196 -21.96 1.08 5.56
CA CYS A 196 -20.85 0.15 5.73
C CYS A 196 -20.86 -0.60 7.06
N LYS A 197 -21.76 -0.25 8.00
CA LYS A 197 -21.98 -0.97 9.26
C LYS A 197 -23.05 -2.04 9.12
#